data_AF-A0AAW1N775-F1
#
_entry.id   AF-A0AAW1N775-F1
#
_cell.length_a   1.000
_cell.length_b   1.000
_cell.length_c   1.000
_cell.angle_alpha   90.00
_cell.angle_beta   90.00
_cell.angle_gamma   90.00
#
_symmetry.space_group_name_H-M   'P 1'
#
loop_
_entity.id
_entity.type
_entity.pdbx_description
1 polymer ?
#
loop_
_entity_poly.entity_id
_entity_poly.type
_entity_poly.pdbx_seq_one_letter_code
_entity_poly.pdbx_strand_id
1 'polypeptide(L)' 'MSLLLIILVCINVVLSEKLPEFIESCAQNDTNIDECFVNNAMKAIPELIKGIDYLKVPVLSPLFIQQIQLVHTDNII' A
#
# COMPACT_ATOMS: atom_id res chain seq x y z
N MET A 1 27.10 -22.19 0.61
CA MET A 1 25.83 -21.87 1.28
C MET A 1 25.64 -20.35 1.46
N SER A 2 26.61 -19.64 2.04
CA SER A 2 26.48 -18.20 2.36
C SER A 2 26.41 -17.26 1.15
N LEU A 3 27.14 -17.55 0.05
CA LEU A 3 27.12 -16.75 -1.17
C LEU A 3 25.76 -16.77 -1.87
N LEU A 4 25.08 -17.92 -1.86
CA LEU A 4 23.77 -18.10 -2.49
C LEU A 4 22.69 -17.27 -1.76
N LEU A 5 22.78 -17.21 -0.43
CA LEU A 5 21.90 -16.38 0.41
C LEU A 5 22.14 -14.88 0.16
N ILE A 6 23.39 -14.45 0.03
CA ILE A 6 23.72 -13.05 -0.28
C ILE A 6 23.16 -12.64 -1.65
N ILE A 7 23.32 -13.49 -2.67
CA ILE A 7 22.77 -13.24 -4.01
C ILE A 7 21.24 -13.16 -3.96
N LEU A 8 20.57 -14.07 -3.25
CA LEU A 8 19.12 -14.05 -3.09
C LEU A 8 18.64 -12.75 -2.43
N VAL A 9 19.31 -12.28 -1.38
CA VAL A 9 18.98 -11.02 -0.70
C VAL A 9 19.18 -9.83 -1.64
N CYS A 10 20.29 -9.77 -2.37
CA CYS A 10 20.58 -8.66 -3.29
C CYS A 10 19.55 -8.54 -4.42
N ILE A 11 19.07 -9.67 -4.98
CA ILE A 11 18.05 -9.67 -6.05
C ILE A 11 16.75 -9.04 -5.56
N ASN A 12 16.33 -9.35 -4.32
CA ASN A 12 15.09 -8.82 -3.76
C ASN A 12 15.14 -7.32 -3.49
N VAL A 13 16.30 -6.77 -3.12
CA VAL A 13 16.47 -5.32 -2.89
C VAL A 13 16.34 -4.53 -4.19
N VAL A 14 16.83 -5.07 -5.32
CA VAL A 14 16.79 -4.40 -6.63
C VAL A 14 15.37 -4.33 -7.21
N LEU A 15 14.47 -5.23 -6.81
CA LEU A 15 13.11 -5.33 -7.34
C LEU A 15 12.09 -4.43 -6.63
N SER A 16 12.52 -3.54 -5.74
CA SER A 16 11.60 -2.60 -5.09
C SER A 16 11.14 -1.52 -6.06
N GLU A 17 9.84 -1.43 -6.29
CA GLU A 17 9.24 -0.32 -7.02
C GLU A 17 9.39 0.99 -6.22
N LYS A 18 9.54 2.10 -6.96
CA LYS A 18 9.57 3.43 -6.34
C LYS A 18 8.18 3.83 -5.87
N LEU A 19 8.14 4.53 -4.74
CA LEU A 19 6.92 5.12 -4.24
C LEU A 19 6.45 6.23 -5.21
N PRO A 20 5.13 6.36 -5.47
CA PRO A 20 4.60 7.42 -6.30
C PRO A 20 4.94 8.81 -5.76
N GLU A 21 5.17 9.78 -6.64
CA GLU A 21 5.58 11.15 -6.25
C GLU A 21 4.54 11.89 -5.39
N PHE A 22 3.26 11.53 -5.49
CA PHE A 22 2.19 12.13 -4.69
C PHE A 22 2.13 11.63 -3.24
N ILE A 23 2.91 10.60 -2.88
CA ILE A 23 3.00 10.12 -1.49
C ILE A 23 4.15 10.84 -0.78
N GLU A 24 3.79 11.83 0.03
CA GLU A 24 4.74 12.57 0.86
C GLU A 24 5.17 11.74 2.08
N SER A 25 6.49 11.63 2.30
CA SER A 25 7.04 10.91 3.46
C SER A 25 7.03 11.78 4.73
N CYS A 26 6.73 11.17 5.87
CA CYS A 26 6.89 11.78 7.18
C CYS A 26 8.29 11.53 7.75
N ALA A 27 8.86 12.51 8.45
CA ALA A 27 10.14 12.35 9.11
C ALA A 27 9.99 11.42 10.33
N GLN A 28 10.88 10.44 10.46
CA GLN A 28 10.79 9.44 11.54
C GLN A 28 10.94 10.04 12.95
N ASN A 29 11.60 11.19 13.06
CA ASN A 29 11.84 11.92 14.30
C ASN A 29 10.86 13.08 14.53
N ASP A 30 9.78 13.15 13.76
CA ASP A 30 8.73 14.16 13.95
C ASP A 30 7.97 13.89 15.26
N THR A 31 7.87 14.91 16.13
CA THR A 31 7.11 14.83 17.38
C THR A 31 5.59 14.74 17.16
N ASN A 32 5.12 15.11 15.96
CA ASN A 32 3.71 15.10 15.55
C ASN A 32 3.47 14.13 14.38
N ILE A 33 4.15 12.98 14.38
CA ILE A 33 4.13 12.02 13.27
C ILE A 33 2.71 11.58 12.88
N ASP A 34 1.80 11.45 13.85
CA ASP A 34 0.40 11.07 13.61
C ASP A 34 -0.33 12.11 12.75
N GLU A 35 -0.14 13.40 13.04
CA GLU A 35 -0.72 14.49 12.26
C GLU A 35 -0.12 14.53 10.85
N CYS A 36 1.19 14.32 10.73
CA CYS A 36 1.84 14.22 9.42
C CYS A 36 1.21 13.10 8.57
N PHE A 37 1.01 11.90 9.14
CA PHE A 37 0.40 10.79 8.41
C PHE A 37 -1.01 11.10 7.95
N VAL A 38 -1.85 11.67 8.83
CA VAL A 38 -3.23 12.04 8.46
C VAL A 38 -3.23 13.08 7.35
N ASN A 39 -2.44 14.14 7.48
CA ASN A 39 -2.38 15.22 6.50
C ASN A 39 -1.87 14.72 5.13
N ASN A 40 -0.80 13.92 5.11
CA ASN A 40 -0.23 13.39 3.87
C ASN A 40 -1.15 12.34 3.24
N ALA A 41 -1.84 11.52 4.04
CA ALA A 41 -2.85 10.59 3.53
C ALA A 41 -3.99 11.36 2.85
N MET A 42 -4.50 12.43 3.48
CA MET A 42 -5.56 13.26 2.91
C MET A 42 -5.16 13.91 1.58
N LYS A 43 -3.90 14.33 1.44
CA LYS A 43 -3.35 14.84 0.17
C LYS A 43 -3.20 13.74 -0.90
N ALA A 44 -2.91 12.51 -0.50
CA ALA A 44 -2.72 11.38 -1.42
C ALA A 44 -4.04 10.79 -1.93
N ILE A 45 -5.13 10.85 -1.14
CA ILE A 45 -6.43 10.26 -1.50
C ILE A 45 -6.91 10.63 -2.93
N PRO A 46 -6.88 11.91 -3.38
CA PRO A 46 -7.35 12.28 -4.72
C PRO A 46 -6.64 11.57 -5.86
N GLU A 47 -5.37 11.19 -5.68
CA GLU A 47 -4.62 10.41 -6.66
C GLU A 47 -4.83 8.91 -6.46
N LEU A 48 -4.86 8.43 -5.21
CA LEU A 48 -5.08 7.02 -4.89
C LEU A 48 -6.42 6.49 -5.42
N ILE A 49 -7.48 7.31 -5.42
CA ILE A 49 -8.80 6.87 -5.90
C ILE A 49 -8.80 6.48 -7.39
N LYS A 50 -7.86 7.03 -8.17
CA LYS A 50 -7.72 6.77 -9.61
C LYS A 50 -7.03 5.43 -9.89
N GLY A 51 -6.46 4.78 -8.88
CA GLY A 51 -5.63 3.59 -9.04
C GLY A 51 -4.19 3.91 -9.45
N ILE A 52 -3.32 2.89 -9.40
CA ILE A 52 -1.90 2.97 -9.75
C ILE A 52 -1.51 1.70 -10.50
N ASP A 53 -1.55 1.74 -11.83
CA ASP A 53 -1.40 0.56 -12.68
C ASP A 53 -0.08 -0.18 -12.48
N TYR A 54 1.05 0.54 -12.39
CA TYR A 54 2.38 -0.06 -12.24
C TYR A 54 2.57 -0.74 -10.87
N LEU A 55 1.85 -0.29 -9.85
CA LEU A 55 1.81 -0.93 -8.52
C LEU A 55 0.65 -1.92 -8.37
N LYS A 56 -0.12 -2.17 -9.44
CA LYS A 56 -1.31 -3.04 -9.43
C LYS A 56 -2.37 -2.62 -8.41
N VAL A 57 -2.46 -1.31 -8.14
CA VAL A 57 -3.53 -0.74 -7.33
C VAL A 57 -4.71 -0.44 -8.26
N PRO A 58 -5.89 -1.06 -8.08
CA PRO A 58 -7.04 -0.79 -8.94
C PRO A 58 -7.65 0.59 -8.64
N VAL A 59 -8.53 1.05 -9.52
CA VAL A 59 -9.41 2.19 -9.23
C VAL A 59 -10.18 1.92 -7.94
N LEU A 60 -10.04 2.82 -6.95
CA LEU A 60 -10.69 2.66 -5.64
C LEU A 60 -12.04 3.40 -5.57
N SER A 61 -12.27 4.37 -6.45
CA SER A 61 -13.57 5.06 -6.53
C SER A 61 -13.92 5.51 -7.97
N PRO A 62 -15.04 5.03 -8.56
CA PRO A 62 -15.91 3.99 -8.01
C PRO A 62 -15.21 2.61 -8.03
N LEU A 63 -15.22 1.90 -6.90
CA LEU A 63 -14.74 0.52 -6.85
C LEU A 63 -15.78 -0.41 -7.48
N PHE A 64 -15.41 -1.10 -8.57
CA PHE A 64 -16.27 -2.08 -9.20
C PHE A 64 -16.03 -3.48 -8.63
N ILE A 65 -16.99 -3.99 -7.86
CA ILE A 65 -16.95 -5.33 -7.27
C ILE A 65 -17.87 -6.25 -8.09
N GLN A 66 -17.29 -7.30 -8.71
CA GLN A 66 -18.04 -8.22 -9.58
C GLN A 66 -19.05 -9.08 -8.80
N GLN A 67 -18.66 -9.57 -7.63
CA GLN A 67 -19.50 -10.41 -6.79
C GLN A 67 -19.12 -10.20 -5.32
N ILE A 68 -20.12 -10.12 -4.45
CA ILE A 68 -19.98 -10.19 -3.00
C ILE A 68 -20.81 -11.39 -2.55
N GLN A 69 -20.21 -12.29 -1.77
CA GLN A 69 -20.91 -13.39 -1.14
C GLN A 69 -20.96 -13.11 0.36
N LEU A 70 -22.17 -12.95 0.90
CA LEU A 70 -22.39 -12.79 2.33
C LEU A 70 -22.71 -14.16 2.90
N VAL A 71 -21.83 -14.69 3.74
CA VAL A 71 -22.05 -15.94 4.46
C VAL A 71 -22.50 -15.59 5.88
N HIS A 72 -23.76 -15.86 6.18
CA HIS A 72 -24.27 -15.76 7.55
C HIS A 72 -23.89 -17.05 8.28
N THR A 73 -23.09 -16.93 9.35
CA THR A 73 -22.75 -18.08 10.21
C THR A 73 -23.66 -18.06 11.43
N ASP A 74 -24.87 -18.57 11.27
CA ASP A 74 -25.71 -18.96 12.40
C ASP A 74 -25.33 -20.38 12.77
N ASN A 75 -24.39 -20.54 13.72
CA ASN A 75 -24.17 -21.73 14.55
C ASN A 75 -22.88 -21.51 15.36
N ILE A 76 -22.99 -20.78 16.46
CA ILE A 76 -22.09 -20.98 17.60
C ILE A 76 -22.98 -21.56 18.71
N ILE A 77 -22.58 -22.76 19.11
CA ILE A 77 -23.17 -23.72 20.05
C ILE A 77 -23.63 -23.05 21.35
#